data_AF-M7UKL7-F1
#
_entry.id   AF-M7UKL7-F1
#
_cell.length_a   1.000
_cell.length_b   1.000
_cell.length_c   1.000
_cell.angle_alpha   90.00
_cell.angle_beta   90.00
_cell.angle_gamma   90.00
#
_symmetry.space_group_name_H-M   'P 1'
#
loop_
_entity.id
_entity.type
_entity.pdbx_description
1 polymer ?
#
loop_
_entity_poly.entity_id
_entity_poly.type
_entity_poly.pdbx_seq_one_letter_code
_entity_poly.pdbx_strand_id
1 'polypeptide(L)'
;MIESKIVEQSLTTARWIPITESTSTSPLRLTLSRAQVFACIYMFELGTFNLDPEGSKEVFVISSGNSIFVTSPLLCDPYEKPTGVEIQRVPGNIVDPELSLLIPPPNPKILEPGVENWRNLDYKPFRGVLEENLLGTSIHLSFSGYEMPLQSLDMNKDGQIIDRPVRLVETIAQLFDRDRRIADLDITAALESIRLSRVVCRANKDKNDIACGAEYSIILEKYDLVAADNWDEILTLKGDSLSVVRATGNWLARLAVIVINTQVQRFIISVPKDACWTCLKEHL
;
A
#
# COMPACT_ATOMS: atom_id res chain seq x y z
N MET A 1 10.24 19.39 -10.14
CA MET A 1 11.24 20.10 -10.99
C MET A 1 12.32 20.45 -10.00
N ILE A 2 13.57 20.02 -10.22
CA ILE A 2 14.61 20.18 -9.18
C ILE A 2 14.90 21.66 -8.98
N GLU A 3 14.82 22.12 -7.72
CA GLU A 3 14.95 23.54 -7.40
C GLU A 3 16.41 23.99 -7.48
N SER A 4 16.67 25.10 -8.17
CA SER A 4 18.04 25.55 -8.50
C SER A 4 18.93 25.77 -7.27
N LYS A 5 18.34 26.18 -6.15
CA LYS A 5 19.03 26.40 -4.87
C LYS A 5 19.66 25.13 -4.28
N ILE A 6 19.24 23.94 -4.71
CA ILE A 6 19.84 22.69 -4.23
C ILE A 6 21.33 22.57 -4.58
N VAL A 7 21.75 23.21 -5.67
CA VAL A 7 23.16 23.16 -6.14
C VAL A 7 24.09 23.90 -5.17
N GLU A 8 23.52 24.82 -4.37
CA GLU A 8 24.25 25.57 -3.34
C GLU A 8 24.34 24.81 -2.00
N GLN A 9 23.58 23.71 -1.85
CA GLN A 9 23.55 22.94 -0.61
C GLN A 9 24.54 21.77 -0.62
N SER A 10 25.26 21.61 0.49
CA SER A 10 26.09 20.42 0.68
C SER A 10 25.21 19.22 1.05
N LEU A 11 25.36 18.12 0.31
CA LEU A 11 24.73 16.85 0.68
C LEU A 11 25.22 16.36 2.05
N THR A 12 26.45 16.68 2.45
CA THR A 12 27.00 16.23 3.75
C THR A 12 26.25 16.79 4.97
N THR A 13 25.47 17.86 4.80
CA THR A 13 24.64 18.45 5.85
C THR A 13 23.19 17.96 5.82
N ALA A 14 22.84 17.08 4.88
CA ALA A 14 21.49 16.55 4.75
C ALA A 14 21.14 15.58 5.87
N ARG A 15 20.00 15.79 6.53
CA ARG A 15 19.53 14.99 7.67
C ARG A 15 19.08 13.59 7.28
N TRP A 16 18.73 13.40 6.00
CA TRP A 16 18.31 12.10 5.48
C TRP A 16 19.48 11.14 5.26
N ILE A 17 20.74 11.60 5.30
CA ILE A 17 21.91 10.72 5.23
C ILE A 17 22.06 9.95 6.55
N PRO A 18 22.12 8.61 6.53
CA PRO A 18 22.32 7.81 7.73
C PRO A 18 23.62 8.17 8.47
N ILE A 19 23.52 8.44 9.79
CA ILE A 19 24.67 8.80 10.65
C ILE A 19 25.63 7.60 10.85
N THR A 20 25.12 6.38 10.68
CA THR A 20 25.83 5.12 10.97
C THR A 20 26.76 4.64 9.87
N GLU A 21 26.68 5.22 8.66
CA GLU A 21 27.61 4.87 7.58
C GLU A 21 28.85 5.76 7.62
N SER A 22 30.03 5.17 7.39
CA SER A 22 31.28 5.94 7.33
C SER A 22 31.16 7.05 6.29
N THR A 23 31.61 8.26 6.60
CA THR A 23 31.60 9.44 5.73
C THR A 23 32.33 9.28 4.38
N SER A 24 32.99 8.14 4.16
CA SER A 24 33.62 7.73 2.90
C SER A 24 32.70 6.95 1.95
N THR A 25 31.51 6.53 2.39
CA THR A 25 30.55 5.83 1.53
C THR A 25 29.89 6.85 0.59
N SER A 26 29.97 6.62 -0.71
CA SER A 26 29.30 7.47 -1.70
C SER A 26 27.79 7.55 -1.38
N PRO A 27 27.15 8.74 -1.48
CA PRO A 27 25.71 8.89 -1.32
C PRO A 27 24.88 7.96 -2.20
N LEU A 28 25.46 7.52 -3.33
CA LEU A 28 24.84 6.59 -4.28
C LEU A 28 24.81 5.13 -3.81
N ARG A 29 25.44 4.82 -2.67
CA ARG A 29 25.48 3.47 -2.06
C ARG A 29 24.75 3.39 -0.73
N LEU A 30 24.12 4.50 -0.30
CA LEU A 30 23.39 4.54 0.95
C LEU A 30 22.15 3.66 0.87
N THR A 31 21.93 2.86 1.90
CA THR A 31 20.65 2.18 2.07
C THR A 31 19.72 3.10 2.85
N LEU A 32 18.73 3.67 2.16
CA LEU A 32 17.79 4.63 2.74
C LEU A 32 16.50 3.94 3.18
N SER A 33 15.93 4.36 4.31
CA SER A 33 14.55 4.05 4.68
C SER A 33 13.56 4.89 3.85
N ARG A 34 12.29 4.47 3.77
CA ARG A 34 11.24 5.21 3.04
C ARG A 34 11.17 6.67 3.44
N ALA A 35 11.20 6.94 4.75
CA ALA A 35 11.20 8.27 5.31
C ALA A 35 12.43 9.10 4.87
N GLN A 36 13.61 8.49 4.81
CA GLN A 36 14.81 9.15 4.28
C GLN A 36 14.70 9.42 2.78
N VAL A 37 14.11 8.52 1.99
CA VAL A 37 13.86 8.78 0.56
C VAL A 37 12.88 9.93 0.38
N PHE A 38 11.80 9.99 1.16
CA PHE A 38 10.86 11.11 1.13
C PHE A 38 11.52 12.42 1.54
N ALA A 39 12.30 12.45 2.62
CA ALA A 39 13.06 13.63 3.04
C ALA A 39 14.12 14.05 1.99
N CYS A 40 14.71 13.09 1.28
CA CYS A 40 15.60 13.34 0.16
C CYS A 40 14.86 14.01 -1.01
N ILE A 41 13.76 13.41 -1.50
CA ILE A 41 12.91 13.99 -2.55
C ILE A 41 12.48 15.40 -2.17
N TYR A 42 12.10 15.60 -0.90
CA TYR A 42 11.71 16.88 -0.35
C TYR A 42 12.79 17.95 -0.52
N MET A 43 14.01 17.63 -0.11
CA MET A 43 15.16 18.52 -0.20
C MET A 43 15.44 18.89 -1.67
N PHE A 44 15.35 17.94 -2.59
CA PHE A 44 15.56 18.21 -4.03
C PHE A 44 14.45 19.04 -4.69
N GLU A 45 13.20 18.90 -4.25
CA GLU A 45 12.08 19.68 -4.80
C GLU A 45 12.00 21.11 -4.23
N LEU A 46 12.46 21.37 -3.00
CA LEU A 46 12.45 22.73 -2.40
C LEU A 46 13.79 23.44 -2.37
N GLY A 47 14.90 22.71 -2.51
CA GLY A 47 16.27 23.25 -2.54
C GLY A 47 16.79 23.81 -1.21
N THR A 48 15.91 24.22 -0.28
CA THR A 48 16.31 24.90 0.96
C THR A 48 15.87 24.21 2.24
N PHE A 49 14.95 23.25 2.17
CA PHE A 49 14.34 22.63 3.34
C PHE A 49 14.92 21.24 3.63
N ASN A 50 15.59 21.11 4.78
CA ASN A 50 16.20 19.87 5.25
C ASN A 50 15.23 19.16 6.21
N LEU A 51 14.32 18.36 5.66
CA LEU A 51 13.32 17.63 6.45
C LEU A 51 13.99 16.56 7.32
N ASP A 52 13.59 16.49 8.59
CA ASP A 52 13.95 15.36 9.46
C ASP A 52 13.17 14.11 9.03
N PRO A 53 13.83 12.99 8.67
CA PRO A 53 13.14 11.76 8.32
C PRO A 53 12.11 11.31 9.34
N GLU A 54 12.31 11.59 10.63
CA GLU A 54 11.35 11.26 11.69
C GLU A 54 9.95 11.83 11.41
N GLY A 55 9.87 13.05 10.88
CA GLY A 55 8.61 13.71 10.53
C GLY A 55 7.90 13.15 9.29
N SER A 56 8.51 12.17 8.62
CA SER A 56 8.00 11.59 7.36
C SER A 56 7.73 10.08 7.44
N LYS A 57 7.74 9.49 8.64
CA LYS A 57 7.50 8.04 8.84
C LYS A 57 6.14 7.58 8.32
N GLU A 58 5.11 8.36 8.63
CA GLU A 58 3.71 8.09 8.25
C GLU A 58 3.37 8.59 6.85
N VAL A 59 4.29 9.28 6.17
CA VAL A 59 4.06 9.80 4.82
C VAL A 59 4.06 8.64 3.83
N PHE A 60 3.05 8.61 2.96
CA PHE A 60 2.96 7.64 1.88
C PHE A 60 2.93 8.29 0.48
N VAL A 61 2.65 9.60 0.41
CA VAL A 61 2.65 10.40 -0.82
C VAL A 61 3.22 11.80 -0.56
N ILE A 62 3.97 12.34 -1.52
CA ILE A 62 4.33 13.76 -1.64
C ILE A 62 3.67 14.33 -2.90
N SER A 63 3.00 15.47 -2.78
CA SER A 63 2.60 16.29 -3.93
C SER A 63 3.50 17.52 -4.02
N SER A 64 4.19 17.70 -5.14
CA SER A 64 5.05 18.86 -5.43
C SER A 64 4.85 19.32 -6.87
N GLY A 65 4.29 20.53 -7.04
CA GLY A 65 3.99 21.10 -8.34
C GLY A 65 3.12 20.14 -9.17
N ASN A 66 3.61 19.69 -10.33
CA ASN A 66 2.91 18.74 -11.21
C ASN A 66 3.38 17.28 -11.03
N SER A 67 3.93 16.94 -9.87
CA SER A 67 4.42 15.60 -9.57
C SER A 67 3.84 15.08 -8.26
N ILE A 68 3.36 13.84 -8.30
CA ILE A 68 2.99 13.06 -7.13
C ILE A 68 4.04 11.95 -6.98
N PHE A 69 4.71 11.91 -5.84
CA PHE A 69 5.66 10.85 -5.49
C PHE A 69 4.98 9.92 -4.50
N VAL A 70 4.72 8.69 -4.90
CA VAL A 70 3.96 7.72 -4.13
C VAL A 70 4.79 6.48 -3.88
N THR A 71 4.66 5.91 -2.70
CA THR A 71 5.29 4.62 -2.39
C THR A 71 4.73 3.52 -3.30
N SER A 72 5.61 2.81 -4.00
CA SER A 72 5.25 1.83 -5.05
C SER A 72 4.31 0.72 -4.62
N PRO A 73 4.32 0.24 -3.35
CA PRO A 73 3.31 -0.71 -2.87
C PRO A 73 1.85 -0.26 -3.03
N LEU A 74 1.57 1.03 -3.25
CA LEU A 74 0.21 1.54 -3.51
C LEU A 74 -0.19 1.44 -5.00
N LEU A 75 0.75 1.17 -5.89
CA LEU A 75 0.56 1.22 -7.34
C LEU A 75 0.69 -0.14 -8.04
N CYS A 76 0.87 -1.23 -7.29
CA CYS A 76 1.08 -2.56 -7.85
C CYS A 76 0.22 -3.62 -7.19
N ASP A 77 0.18 -4.80 -7.80
CA ASP A 77 -0.44 -5.96 -7.16
C ASP A 77 0.29 -6.26 -5.84
N PRO A 78 -0.44 -6.50 -4.73
CA PRO A 78 0.17 -6.76 -3.43
C PRO A 78 1.00 -8.05 -3.39
N TYR A 79 0.91 -8.90 -4.41
CA TYR A 79 1.82 -10.02 -4.64
C TYR A 79 3.20 -9.59 -5.13
N GLU A 80 3.24 -8.60 -6.04
CA GLU A 80 4.47 -7.97 -6.49
C GLU A 80 5.07 -7.32 -5.24
N LYS A 81 6.32 -7.64 -4.91
CA LYS A 81 6.99 -7.17 -3.70
C LYS A 81 7.91 -6.01 -4.09
N PRO A 82 7.40 -4.80 -4.40
CA PRO A 82 8.28 -3.66 -4.56
C PRO A 82 9.01 -3.44 -3.25
N THR A 83 10.21 -2.87 -3.35
CA THR A 83 10.94 -2.55 -2.11
C THR A 83 10.15 -1.47 -1.36
N GLY A 84 10.08 -1.54 -0.02
CA GLY A 84 9.35 -0.53 0.78
C GLY A 84 9.90 0.90 0.66
N VAL A 85 11.04 1.06 -0.04
CA VAL A 85 11.76 2.31 -0.31
C VAL A 85 11.59 2.78 -1.75
N GLU A 86 10.93 1.97 -2.59
CA GLU A 86 10.69 2.29 -3.99
C GLU A 86 9.58 3.34 -4.09
N ILE A 87 9.90 4.50 -4.66
CA ILE A 87 8.96 5.59 -4.86
C ILE A 87 8.79 5.84 -6.35
N GLN A 88 7.54 5.86 -6.79
CA GLN A 88 7.18 6.13 -8.17
C GLN A 88 6.67 7.56 -8.30
N ARG A 89 7.08 8.23 -9.38
CA ARG A 89 6.59 9.56 -9.75
C ARG A 89 5.45 9.42 -10.75
N VAL A 90 4.28 9.94 -10.38
CA VAL A 90 3.09 10.04 -11.23
C VAL A 90 2.88 11.52 -11.59
N PRO A 91 2.58 11.87 -12.86
CA PRO A 91 2.22 13.23 -13.23
C PRO A 91 0.86 13.61 -12.63
N GLY A 92 0.80 14.77 -11.96
CA GLY A 92 -0.43 15.27 -11.33
C GLY A 92 -0.14 16.23 -10.19
N ASN A 93 -1.18 16.91 -9.70
CA ASN A 93 -1.11 17.71 -8.47
C ASN A 93 -2.34 17.43 -7.61
N ILE A 94 -2.18 17.56 -6.30
CA ILE A 94 -3.22 17.48 -5.30
C ILE A 94 -3.49 18.89 -4.77
N VAL A 95 -4.56 19.51 -5.32
CA VAL A 95 -5.39 20.67 -4.86
C VAL A 95 -4.69 21.96 -4.36
N ASP A 96 -3.38 21.98 -4.09
CA ASP A 96 -2.65 23.13 -3.57
C ASP A 96 -1.36 23.37 -4.39
N PRO A 97 -0.99 24.62 -4.73
CA PRO A 97 0.30 24.92 -5.36
C PRO A 97 1.51 24.56 -4.48
N GLU A 98 1.32 24.47 -3.17
CA GLU A 98 2.38 24.23 -2.19
C GLU A 98 2.58 22.75 -1.85
N LEU A 99 3.81 22.42 -1.49
CA LEU A 99 4.23 21.04 -1.26
C LEU A 99 3.46 20.42 -0.09
N SER A 100 2.78 19.31 -0.36
CA SER A 100 1.92 18.59 0.59
C SER A 100 2.42 17.17 0.85
N LEU A 101 2.50 16.79 2.12
CA LEU A 101 2.88 15.46 2.59
C LEU A 101 1.64 14.72 3.09
N LEU A 102 1.24 13.64 2.42
CA LEU A 102 0.00 12.96 2.75
C LEU A 102 0.24 11.87 3.78
N ILE A 103 -0.59 11.86 4.83
CA ILE A 103 -0.58 10.89 5.92
C ILE A 103 -1.95 10.20 6.04
N PRO A 104 -2.02 8.92 6.42
CA PRO A 104 -3.28 8.22 6.57
C PRO A 104 -4.01 8.71 7.83
N PRO A 105 -5.35 8.58 7.90
CA PRO A 105 -6.07 8.84 9.14
C PRO A 105 -5.70 7.78 10.21
N PRO A 106 -5.70 8.12 11.50
CA PRO A 106 -5.29 7.19 12.56
C PRO A 106 -6.28 6.04 12.79
N ASN A 107 -7.53 6.17 12.35
CA ASN A 107 -8.58 5.17 12.56
C ASN A 107 -9.39 4.97 11.26
N PRO A 108 -8.92 4.12 10.33
CA PRO A 108 -9.67 3.81 9.12
C PRO A 108 -10.99 3.09 9.46
N LYS A 109 -12.10 3.53 8.87
CA LYS A 109 -13.43 2.96 9.14
C LYS A 109 -13.81 1.94 8.07
N ILE A 110 -14.31 0.79 8.48
CA ILE A 110 -14.88 -0.22 7.57
C ILE A 110 -16.39 -0.19 7.71
N LEU A 111 -17.11 -0.32 6.58
CA LEU A 111 -18.56 -0.45 6.59
C LEU A 111 -18.97 -1.72 7.35
N GLU A 112 -19.82 -1.55 8.36
CA GLU A 112 -20.43 -2.68 9.03
C GLU A 112 -21.44 -3.36 8.10
N PRO A 113 -21.45 -4.70 8.01
CA PRO A 113 -22.45 -5.41 7.22
C PRO A 113 -23.87 -5.02 7.66
N GLY A 114 -24.66 -4.46 6.75
CA GLY A 114 -26.04 -4.08 7.05
C GLY A 114 -26.91 -5.32 7.30
N VAL A 115 -27.87 -5.21 8.22
CA VAL A 115 -28.83 -6.29 8.51
C VAL A 115 -29.61 -6.71 7.26
N GLU A 116 -29.76 -5.84 6.25
CA GLU A 116 -30.44 -6.13 4.99
C GLU A 116 -29.56 -6.82 3.93
N ASN A 117 -28.23 -6.86 4.12
CA ASN A 117 -27.28 -7.38 3.14
C ASN A 117 -27.26 -8.92 3.07
N TRP A 118 -28.01 -9.62 3.94
CA TRP A 118 -28.13 -11.08 3.91
C TRP A 118 -28.62 -11.61 2.55
N ARG A 119 -29.41 -10.82 1.82
CA ARG A 119 -29.91 -11.18 0.48
C ARG A 119 -28.82 -11.29 -0.57
N ASN A 120 -27.66 -10.66 -0.33
CA ASN A 120 -26.52 -10.64 -1.24
C ASN A 120 -25.47 -11.71 -0.87
N LEU A 121 -25.72 -12.52 0.16
CA LEU A 121 -24.83 -13.59 0.59
C LEU A 121 -25.19 -14.88 -0.16
N ASP A 122 -24.40 -15.22 -1.18
CA ASP A 122 -24.54 -16.46 -1.96
C ASP A 122 -23.18 -17.16 -2.05
N TYR A 123 -22.71 -17.61 -0.88
CA TYR A 123 -21.47 -18.35 -0.71
C TYR A 123 -21.48 -19.65 -1.51
N LYS A 124 -20.79 -19.65 -2.66
CA LYS A 124 -20.67 -20.83 -3.53
C LYS A 124 -19.46 -21.68 -3.15
N PRO A 125 -19.55 -23.02 -3.25
CA PRO A 125 -18.37 -23.87 -3.14
C PRO A 125 -17.32 -23.46 -4.17
N PHE A 126 -16.09 -23.23 -3.72
CA PHE A 126 -14.97 -23.00 -4.61
C PHE A 126 -14.55 -24.31 -5.26
N ARG A 127 -14.45 -24.33 -6.59
CA ARG A 127 -14.13 -25.53 -7.38
C ARG A 127 -12.81 -25.40 -8.15
N GLY A 128 -11.89 -24.56 -7.67
CA GLY A 128 -10.60 -24.33 -8.32
C GLY A 128 -10.67 -23.42 -9.54
N VAL A 129 -11.81 -22.76 -9.81
CA VAL A 129 -11.95 -21.84 -10.95
C VAL A 129 -11.59 -20.43 -10.51
N LEU A 130 -10.50 -19.91 -11.08
CA LEU A 130 -10.09 -18.52 -10.91
C LEU A 130 -10.97 -17.62 -11.78
N GLU A 131 -11.49 -16.56 -11.17
CA GLU A 131 -12.35 -15.57 -11.84
C GLU A 131 -11.88 -14.15 -11.53
N GLU A 132 -12.28 -13.23 -12.41
CA GLU A 132 -12.10 -11.80 -12.27
C GLU A 132 -13.38 -11.17 -11.72
N ASN A 133 -13.62 -11.34 -10.42
CA ASN A 133 -14.74 -10.67 -9.74
C ASN A 133 -14.31 -9.30 -9.20
N LEU A 134 -15.25 -8.57 -8.58
CA LEU A 134 -15.02 -7.24 -7.97
C LEU A 134 -14.64 -6.14 -8.98
N LEU A 135 -15.07 -6.24 -10.24
CA LEU A 135 -14.79 -5.26 -11.31
C LEU A 135 -15.26 -3.82 -10.99
N GLY A 136 -16.24 -3.66 -10.10
CA GLY A 136 -16.71 -2.34 -9.64
C GLY A 136 -15.76 -1.66 -8.64
N THR A 137 -14.66 -2.31 -8.25
CA THR A 137 -13.77 -1.79 -7.21
C THR A 137 -13.01 -0.56 -7.69
N SER A 138 -13.05 0.51 -6.90
CA SER A 138 -12.25 1.71 -7.09
C SER A 138 -11.73 2.22 -5.75
N ILE A 139 -10.59 2.94 -5.78
CA ILE A 139 -10.03 3.62 -4.61
C ILE A 139 -9.98 5.11 -4.92
N HIS A 140 -10.64 5.91 -4.11
CA HIS A 140 -10.66 7.36 -4.23
C HIS A 140 -9.88 7.97 -3.07
N LEU A 141 -9.04 8.97 -3.35
CA LEU A 141 -8.39 9.76 -2.32
C LEU A 141 -9.29 10.94 -1.95
N SER A 142 -9.43 11.21 -0.66
CA SER A 142 -10.17 12.35 -0.13
C SER A 142 -9.40 12.98 1.03
N PHE A 143 -9.60 14.26 1.26
CA PHE A 143 -8.97 14.97 2.38
C PHE A 143 -9.97 15.05 3.52
N SER A 144 -9.51 14.81 4.75
CA SER A 144 -10.37 15.02 5.93
C SER A 144 -10.53 16.50 6.27
N GLY A 145 -9.68 17.36 5.70
CA GLY A 145 -9.53 18.76 6.05
C GLY A 145 -8.61 19.00 7.25
N TYR A 146 -8.06 17.94 7.86
CA TYR A 146 -7.05 18.08 8.89
C TYR A 146 -5.67 18.32 8.26
N GLU A 147 -5.06 19.44 8.64
CA GLU A 147 -3.72 19.82 8.23
C GLU A 147 -2.89 20.16 9.48
N MET A 148 -1.64 19.72 9.49
CA MET A 148 -0.68 20.09 10.54
C MET A 148 0.59 20.67 9.91
N PRO A 149 1.09 21.82 10.41
CA PRO A 149 2.37 22.34 9.95
C PRO A 149 3.49 21.39 10.40
N LEU A 150 4.40 21.05 9.50
CA LEU A 150 5.59 20.30 9.89
C LEU A 150 6.55 21.24 10.60
N GLN A 151 6.67 21.07 11.92
CA GLN A 151 7.68 21.79 12.69
C GLN A 151 9.05 21.17 12.40
N SER A 152 9.84 21.80 11.52
CA SER A 152 11.27 21.52 11.48
C SER A 152 11.95 22.21 12.67
N LEU A 153 12.83 21.48 13.36
CA LEU A 153 13.70 22.01 14.42
C LEU A 153 14.59 23.19 13.95
N ASP A 154 14.77 23.38 12.63
CA ASP A 154 15.56 24.49 12.08
C ASP A 154 14.75 25.76 11.78
N MET A 155 13.42 25.73 11.89
CA MET A 155 12.58 26.93 11.71
C MET A 155 12.86 28.04 12.76
N ASN A 156 13.67 27.74 13.79
CA ASN A 156 13.99 28.64 14.88
C ASN A 156 15.45 29.17 14.88
N LYS A 157 16.30 28.81 13.91
CA LYS A 157 17.72 29.23 13.94
C LYS A 157 18.00 30.52 13.19
N ASP A 158 17.26 30.81 12.12
CA ASP A 158 17.39 32.06 11.36
C ASP A 158 15.99 32.65 11.15
N GLY A 159 15.66 33.66 11.96
CA GLY A 159 14.30 34.20 12.14
C GLY A 159 13.64 34.91 10.95
N GLN A 160 13.73 34.39 9.72
CA GLN A 160 13.03 34.91 8.54
C GLN A 160 12.71 33.83 7.50
N ILE A 161 11.72 32.97 7.76
CA ILE A 161 10.94 32.34 6.68
C ILE A 161 9.47 32.39 7.12
N ILE A 162 8.73 33.35 6.56
CA ILE A 162 7.32 33.64 6.89
C ILE A 162 6.38 32.63 6.19
N ASP A 163 6.80 32.06 5.08
CA ASP A 163 6.05 31.03 4.35
C ASP A 163 6.35 29.66 4.95
N ARG A 164 5.31 28.94 5.41
CA ARG A 164 5.42 27.56 5.89
C ARG A 164 5.33 26.64 4.68
N PRO A 165 6.43 26.18 4.07
CA PRO A 165 6.36 25.55 2.76
C PRO A 165 5.91 24.08 2.83
N VAL A 166 5.63 23.56 4.05
CA VAL A 166 5.43 22.14 4.32
C VAL A 166 4.22 21.92 5.20
N ARG A 167 3.25 21.17 4.70
CA ARG A 167 2.09 20.73 5.46
C ARG A 167 1.95 19.22 5.38
N LEU A 168 1.61 18.60 6.51
CA LEU A 168 1.06 17.26 6.52
C LEU A 168 -0.44 17.38 6.34
N VAL A 169 -0.97 16.66 5.36
CA VAL A 169 -2.38 16.69 4.98
C VAL A 169 -2.92 15.29 5.20
N GLU A 170 -3.89 15.16 6.11
CA GLU A 170 -4.54 13.87 6.35
C GLU A 170 -5.39 13.50 5.12
N THR A 171 -5.05 12.35 4.53
CA THR A 171 -5.64 11.85 3.29
C THR A 171 -6.20 10.45 3.54
N ILE A 172 -7.48 10.31 3.24
CA ILE A 172 -8.23 9.07 3.41
C ILE A 172 -8.31 8.37 2.06
N ALA A 173 -7.70 7.18 1.96
CA ALA A 173 -7.90 6.27 0.84
C ALA A 173 -9.22 5.50 1.05
N GLN A 174 -10.21 5.79 0.21
CA GLN A 174 -11.56 5.25 0.35
C GLN A 174 -11.84 4.21 -0.71
N LEU A 175 -12.23 3.02 -0.28
CA LEU A 175 -12.67 1.92 -1.11
C LEU A 175 -14.14 2.10 -1.51
N PHE A 176 -14.42 1.92 -2.78
CA PHE A 176 -15.76 1.90 -3.35
C PHE A 176 -16.02 0.63 -4.16
N ASP A 177 -17.25 0.14 -4.10
CA ASP A 177 -17.82 -0.81 -5.03
C ASP A 177 -18.88 -0.08 -5.86
N ARG A 178 -18.51 0.28 -7.10
CA ARG A 178 -19.26 1.21 -7.93
C ARG A 178 -19.42 2.56 -7.23
N ASP A 179 -20.64 2.92 -6.83
CA ASP A 179 -21.01 4.14 -6.12
C ASP A 179 -21.11 3.95 -4.60
N ARG A 180 -20.98 2.71 -4.10
CA ARG A 180 -21.10 2.39 -2.67
C ARG A 180 -19.75 2.45 -1.98
N ARG A 181 -19.61 3.35 -0.99
CA ARG A 181 -18.43 3.40 -0.10
C ARG A 181 -18.39 2.16 0.80
N ILE A 182 -17.25 1.48 0.80
CA ILE A 182 -17.01 0.24 1.56
C ILE A 182 -16.12 0.47 2.78
N ALA A 183 -15.02 1.21 2.65
CA ALA A 183 -14.10 1.39 3.77
C ALA A 183 -13.09 2.52 3.53
N ASP A 184 -12.40 2.91 4.60
CA ASP A 184 -11.11 3.57 4.54
C ASP A 184 -10.00 2.52 4.63
N LEU A 185 -8.92 2.75 3.90
CA LEU A 185 -7.81 1.83 3.70
C LEU A 185 -6.51 2.38 4.30
N ASP A 186 -5.92 1.61 5.21
CA ASP A 186 -4.54 1.75 5.66
C ASP A 186 -3.68 0.71 4.92
N ILE A 187 -3.29 1.09 3.70
CA ILE A 187 -2.58 0.21 2.77
C ILE A 187 -1.19 -0.16 3.32
N THR A 188 -0.49 0.81 3.90
CA THR A 188 0.87 0.62 4.39
C THR A 188 0.90 -0.38 5.53
N ALA A 189 0.08 -0.20 6.57
CA ALA A 189 0.05 -1.11 7.71
C ALA A 189 -0.40 -2.53 7.30
N ALA A 190 -1.34 -2.63 6.35
CA ALA A 190 -1.79 -3.92 5.83
C ALA A 190 -0.68 -4.72 5.13
N LEU A 191 0.14 -4.07 4.30
CA LEU A 191 1.18 -4.73 3.52
C LEU A 191 2.38 -5.17 4.37
N GLU A 192 2.61 -4.50 5.50
CA GLU A 192 3.61 -4.82 6.51
C GLU A 192 3.10 -5.82 7.58
N SER A 193 1.81 -6.15 7.55
CA SER A 193 1.17 -7.01 8.54
C SER A 193 1.69 -8.45 8.51
N ILE A 194 1.97 -9.02 9.68
CA ILE A 194 2.28 -10.45 9.86
C ILE A 194 1.11 -11.37 9.44
N ARG A 195 -0.10 -10.82 9.30
CA ARG A 195 -1.30 -11.56 8.90
C ARG A 195 -1.36 -11.81 7.39
N LEU A 196 -0.51 -11.13 6.62
CA LEU A 196 -0.41 -11.29 5.18
C LEU A 196 0.70 -12.29 4.84
N SER A 197 0.30 -13.47 4.38
CA SER A 197 1.19 -14.46 3.78
C SER A 197 1.13 -14.37 2.25
N ARG A 198 2.23 -14.69 1.57
CA ARG A 198 2.30 -14.68 0.10
C ARG A 198 2.83 -16.03 -0.37
N VAL A 199 2.08 -16.69 -1.26
CA VAL A 199 2.47 -18.00 -1.78
C VAL A 199 3.70 -17.87 -2.66
N VAL A 200 4.75 -18.62 -2.35
CA VAL A 200 5.94 -18.70 -3.19
C VAL A 200 5.92 -20.05 -3.88
N CYS A 201 5.46 -20.08 -5.13
CA CYS A 201 5.49 -21.31 -5.90
C CYS A 201 6.85 -21.47 -6.56
N ARG A 202 7.65 -22.41 -6.04
CA ARG A 202 9.00 -22.72 -6.55
C ARG A 202 9.01 -23.79 -7.63
N ALA A 203 7.85 -24.37 -7.93
CA ALA A 203 7.75 -25.40 -8.95
C ALA A 203 8.18 -24.83 -10.30
N ASN A 204 9.05 -25.57 -10.96
CA ASN A 204 9.67 -25.10 -12.19
C ASN A 204 8.60 -25.05 -13.29
N LYS A 205 8.45 -23.93 -14.00
CA LYS A 205 7.53 -23.82 -15.15
C LYS A 205 7.94 -24.72 -16.33
N ASP A 206 9.11 -25.35 -16.25
CA ASP A 206 9.51 -26.44 -17.12
C ASP A 206 8.66 -27.68 -16.81
N LYS A 207 7.88 -28.07 -17.81
CA LYS A 207 6.71 -28.98 -17.82
C LYS A 207 6.85 -30.39 -17.19
N ASN A 208 7.92 -30.68 -16.47
CA ASN A 208 8.20 -31.99 -15.87
C ASN A 208 8.14 -32.02 -14.33
N ASP A 209 7.73 -30.92 -13.68
CA ASP A 209 7.56 -30.95 -12.23
C ASP A 209 6.22 -31.61 -11.84
N ILE A 210 6.31 -32.90 -11.47
CA ILE A 210 5.18 -33.74 -11.04
C ILE A 210 4.42 -33.09 -9.87
N ALA A 211 5.08 -32.22 -9.10
CA ALA A 211 4.51 -31.56 -7.93
C ALA A 211 3.37 -30.58 -8.25
N CYS A 212 3.34 -29.94 -9.43
CA CYS A 212 2.36 -28.90 -9.76
C CYS A 212 1.31 -29.27 -10.83
N GLY A 213 1.21 -30.54 -11.21
CA GLY A 213 0.20 -31.03 -12.16
C GLY A 213 -1.10 -31.54 -11.54
N ALA A 214 -1.22 -31.53 -10.20
CA ALA A 214 -2.36 -32.13 -9.52
C ALA A 214 -3.64 -31.27 -9.69
N GLU A 215 -4.77 -31.92 -9.95
CA GLU A 215 -6.07 -31.26 -10.04
C GLU A 215 -6.58 -30.76 -8.68
N TYR A 216 -7.41 -29.73 -8.70
CA TYR A 216 -8.04 -29.16 -7.50
C TYR A 216 -8.77 -30.22 -6.65
N SER A 217 -9.54 -31.09 -7.31
CA SER A 217 -10.32 -32.19 -6.70
C SER A 217 -9.44 -33.09 -5.81
N ILE A 218 -8.21 -33.33 -6.24
CA ILE A 218 -7.28 -34.23 -5.54
C ILE A 218 -6.67 -33.55 -4.31
N ILE A 219 -6.37 -32.26 -4.39
CA ILE A 219 -5.54 -31.56 -3.39
C ILE A 219 -6.38 -30.83 -2.35
N LEU A 220 -7.42 -30.11 -2.80
CA LEU A 220 -8.08 -29.08 -2.00
C LEU A 220 -9.59 -29.31 -1.79
N GLU A 221 -10.23 -30.25 -2.48
CA GLU A 221 -11.69 -30.48 -2.33
C GLU A 221 -12.09 -30.85 -0.89
N LYS A 222 -11.21 -31.52 -0.14
CA LYS A 222 -11.43 -31.87 1.26
C LYS A 222 -11.46 -30.69 2.25
N TYR A 223 -11.11 -29.48 1.83
CA TYR A 223 -11.08 -28.29 2.70
C TYR A 223 -12.39 -27.48 2.66
N ASP A 224 -13.39 -27.94 1.91
CA ASP A 224 -14.73 -27.32 1.79
C ASP A 224 -14.65 -25.79 1.57
N LEU A 225 -13.72 -25.38 0.69
CA LEU A 225 -13.47 -23.97 0.40
C LEU A 225 -14.71 -23.29 -0.16
N VAL A 226 -14.97 -22.08 0.32
CA VAL A 226 -16.07 -21.24 -0.13
C VAL A 226 -15.53 -20.05 -0.91
N ALA A 227 -16.15 -19.72 -2.04
CA ALA A 227 -15.85 -18.51 -2.79
C ALA A 227 -16.62 -17.32 -2.20
N ALA A 228 -15.91 -16.21 -2.00
CA ALA A 228 -16.49 -14.90 -1.67
C ALA A 228 -16.19 -13.94 -2.83
N ASP A 229 -17.20 -13.67 -3.64
CA ASP A 229 -17.07 -13.01 -4.95
C ASP A 229 -17.59 -11.57 -4.96
N ASN A 230 -18.22 -11.13 -3.87
CA ASN A 230 -18.69 -9.76 -3.70
C ASN A 230 -18.30 -9.17 -2.33
N TRP A 231 -18.36 -7.84 -2.22
CA TRP A 231 -17.95 -7.14 -1.00
C TRP A 231 -18.81 -7.47 0.23
N ASP A 232 -20.10 -7.78 0.06
CA ASP A 232 -20.97 -8.15 1.19
C ASP A 232 -20.56 -9.51 1.78
N GLU A 233 -20.19 -10.47 0.93
CA GLU A 233 -19.61 -11.75 1.36
C GLU A 233 -18.27 -11.54 2.07
N ILE A 234 -17.35 -10.77 1.46
CA ILE A 234 -16.01 -10.52 2.01
C ILE A 234 -16.07 -9.88 3.41
N LEU A 235 -16.97 -8.91 3.61
CA LEU A 235 -17.13 -8.25 4.90
C LEU A 235 -17.71 -9.21 5.97
N THR A 236 -18.58 -10.13 5.57
CA THR A 236 -19.25 -11.08 6.48
C THR A 236 -18.50 -12.38 6.73
N LEU A 237 -17.34 -12.59 6.11
CA LEU A 237 -16.48 -13.75 6.35
C LEU A 237 -16.22 -13.97 7.85
N LYS A 238 -16.35 -15.21 8.30
CA LYS A 238 -16.03 -15.61 9.67
C LYS A 238 -14.59 -16.14 9.72
N GLY A 239 -13.88 -15.83 10.81
CA GLY A 239 -12.47 -16.21 10.97
C GLY A 239 -12.21 -17.72 11.03
N ASP A 240 -13.25 -18.52 11.22
CA ASP A 240 -13.13 -19.97 11.44
C ASP A 240 -13.24 -20.80 10.14
N SER A 241 -13.61 -20.18 9.02
CA SER A 241 -13.84 -20.84 7.73
C SER A 241 -12.85 -20.37 6.67
N LEU A 242 -12.21 -21.31 5.99
CA LEU A 242 -11.30 -21.01 4.89
C LEU A 242 -12.09 -20.59 3.64
N SER A 243 -11.84 -19.39 3.17
CA SER A 243 -12.57 -18.79 2.05
C SER A 243 -11.61 -18.25 0.98
N VAL A 244 -12.05 -18.26 -0.26
CA VAL A 244 -11.28 -17.83 -1.42
C VAL A 244 -11.95 -16.60 -2.03
N VAL A 245 -11.22 -15.50 -2.09
CA VAL A 245 -11.65 -14.30 -2.81
C VAL A 245 -11.08 -14.35 -4.22
N ARG A 246 -11.94 -14.31 -5.23
CA ARG A 246 -11.54 -14.44 -6.64
C ARG A 246 -11.46 -13.08 -7.30
N ALA A 247 -10.27 -12.51 -7.36
CA ALA A 247 -10.02 -11.19 -7.98
C ALA A 247 -8.87 -11.27 -8.99
N THR A 248 -8.83 -12.34 -9.78
CA THR A 248 -7.72 -12.61 -10.70
C THR A 248 -7.69 -11.57 -11.80
N GLY A 249 -6.55 -10.89 -12.00
CA GLY A 249 -6.42 -9.82 -12.99
C GLY A 249 -6.84 -8.44 -12.48
N ASN A 250 -7.51 -8.36 -11.34
CA ASN A 250 -7.90 -7.10 -10.70
C ASN A 250 -7.01 -6.81 -9.49
N TRP A 251 -5.81 -6.28 -9.75
CA TRP A 251 -4.81 -5.99 -8.71
C TRP A 251 -5.34 -5.04 -7.62
N LEU A 252 -6.17 -4.06 -8.00
CA LEU A 252 -6.74 -3.08 -7.09
C LEU A 252 -7.72 -3.74 -6.11
N ALA A 253 -8.59 -4.64 -6.60
CA ALA A 253 -9.47 -5.42 -5.73
C ALA A 253 -8.67 -6.35 -4.82
N ARG A 254 -7.60 -6.98 -5.32
CA ARG A 254 -6.70 -7.82 -4.49
C ARG A 254 -6.06 -7.01 -3.36
N LEU A 255 -5.58 -5.80 -3.66
CA LEU A 255 -5.04 -4.88 -2.67
C LEU A 255 -6.08 -4.56 -1.61
N ALA A 256 -7.27 -4.11 -2.03
CA ALA A 256 -8.34 -3.75 -1.13
C ALA A 256 -8.77 -4.93 -0.23
N VAL A 257 -8.89 -6.14 -0.78
CA VAL A 257 -9.25 -7.35 -0.02
C VAL A 257 -8.21 -7.66 1.07
N ILE A 258 -6.92 -7.54 0.75
CA ILE A 258 -5.84 -7.73 1.74
C ILE A 258 -5.93 -6.68 2.84
N VAL A 259 -6.12 -5.42 2.48
CA VAL A 259 -6.21 -4.31 3.43
C VAL A 259 -7.40 -4.50 4.37
N ILE A 260 -8.58 -4.81 3.83
CA ILE A 260 -9.77 -5.07 4.65
C ILE A 260 -9.55 -6.22 5.62
N ASN A 261 -9.09 -7.38 5.13
CA ASN A 261 -8.92 -8.56 5.97
C ASN A 261 -7.87 -8.35 7.07
N THR A 262 -6.75 -7.70 6.75
CA THR A 262 -5.72 -7.37 7.74
C THR A 262 -6.20 -6.36 8.79
N GLN A 263 -6.94 -5.32 8.38
CA GLN A 263 -7.54 -4.34 9.29
C GLN A 263 -8.53 -4.99 10.28
N VAL A 264 -9.37 -5.93 9.81
CA VAL A 264 -10.27 -6.71 10.69
C VAL A 264 -9.58 -7.90 11.38
N GLN A 265 -8.24 -7.92 11.40
CA GLN A 265 -7.41 -8.90 12.10
C GLN A 265 -7.55 -10.35 11.58
N ARG A 266 -8.00 -10.55 10.33
CA ARG A 266 -8.05 -11.86 9.65
C ARG A 266 -6.72 -12.15 8.95
N PHE A 267 -6.32 -13.41 8.96
CA PHE A 267 -5.18 -13.88 8.16
C PHE A 267 -5.58 -13.98 6.70
N ILE A 268 -4.68 -13.58 5.80
CA ILE A 268 -4.91 -13.65 4.37
C ILE A 268 -3.67 -14.16 3.64
N ILE A 269 -3.90 -14.98 2.63
CA ILE A 269 -2.87 -15.55 1.77
C ILE A 269 -3.05 -14.95 0.37
N SER A 270 -2.06 -14.17 -0.10
CA SER A 270 -2.03 -13.70 -1.48
C SER A 270 -1.43 -14.77 -2.39
N VAL A 271 -2.20 -15.16 -3.40
CA VAL A 271 -1.85 -16.23 -4.35
C VAL A 271 -1.58 -15.63 -5.72
N PRO A 272 -0.43 -15.89 -6.36
CA PRO A 272 -0.18 -15.41 -7.71
C PRO A 272 -1.00 -16.18 -8.74
N LYS A 273 -1.20 -15.60 -9.92
CA LYS A 273 -2.01 -16.17 -11.01
C LYS A 273 -1.52 -17.56 -11.47
N ASP A 274 -0.23 -17.82 -11.32
CA ASP A 274 0.47 -19.03 -11.77
C ASP A 274 0.80 -20.00 -10.62
N ALA A 275 0.28 -19.80 -9.42
CA ALA A 275 0.41 -20.79 -8.34
C ALA A 275 -0.35 -22.07 -8.68
N CYS A 276 0.25 -23.21 -8.35
CA CYS A 276 -0.44 -24.50 -8.40
C CYS A 276 -1.10 -24.85 -7.06
N TRP A 277 -2.03 -25.80 -7.07
CA TRP A 277 -2.79 -26.20 -5.87
C TRP A 277 -1.91 -26.82 -4.78
N THR A 278 -0.82 -27.50 -5.17
CA THR A 278 0.15 -28.05 -4.22
C THR A 278 0.88 -26.96 -3.45
N CYS A 279 1.37 -25.93 -4.15
CA CYS A 279 1.98 -24.75 -3.53
C CYS A 279 1.00 -24.06 -2.58
N LEU A 280 -0.28 -23.94 -2.97
CA LEU A 280 -1.30 -23.35 -2.09
C LEU A 280 -1.51 -24.17 -0.81
N LYS A 281 -1.58 -25.50 -0.92
CA LYS A 281 -1.81 -26.40 0.22
C LYS A 281 -0.73 -26.30 1.31
N GLU A 282 0.51 -25.97 0.95
CA GLU A 282 1.60 -25.78 1.93
C GLU A 282 1.41 -24.52 2.79
N HIS A 283 0.55 -23.59 2.36
CA HIS A 283 0.25 -22.35 3.07
C HIS A 283 -1.08 -22.39 3.85
N LEU A 284 -1.86 -23.47 3.73
CA LEU A 284 -3.13 -23.70 4.45
C LEU A 284 -2.91 -24.44 5.78
#